data_AF-A0A9R0NY17-F1
#
_entry.id   AF-A0A9R0NY17-F1
#
_cell.length_a   1.000
_cell.length_b   1.000
_cell.length_c   1.000
_cell.angle_alpha   90.00
_cell.angle_beta   90.00
_cell.angle_gamma   90.00
#
_symmetry.space_group_name_H-M   'P 1'
#
loop_
_entity.id
_entity.type
_entity.pdbx_description
1 polymer ?
#
loop_
_entity_poly.entity_id
_entity_poly.type
_entity_poly.pdbx_seq_one_letter_code
_entity_poly.pdbx_strand_id
1 'polypeptide(L)'
;MSSEQASAGELPLDGELAVVAARMSGLLLSRDTVESVLELIVSLAGTTIPAAAGVGVTLVDADGGFVTTSASGPLVREADALQYELGEGPCLAALAGCSPQRIDDVTTERRWTRWCAAVAGSGLRSVVTAPMATEDGCHGAIKIYATAPGAFGPVDERALVTFADRAAVLVANARAHERAGRFSERFKDTLRDRDLIAMAKGFLMGRDGLGEEAAFDRLLSLARARGTSPAEAAAHLVAPAPREG
;
A
#
# COMPACT_ATOMS: atom_id res chain seq x y z
N MET A 1 -50.50 -16.51 -4.49
CA MET A 1 -49.77 -17.43 -3.59
C MET A 1 -48.99 -18.37 -4.48
N SER A 2 -47.77 -17.95 -4.84
CA SER A 2 -46.50 -18.57 -4.39
C SER A 2 -46.15 -19.73 -5.32
N SER A 3 -44.99 -19.81 -5.96
CA SER A 3 -43.71 -19.13 -5.75
C SER A 3 -42.80 -19.61 -6.88
N GLU A 4 -42.27 -18.71 -7.70
CA GLU A 4 -41.25 -19.01 -8.69
C GLU A 4 -39.98 -18.25 -8.29
N GLN A 5 -39.09 -18.95 -7.59
CA GLN A 5 -37.76 -18.47 -7.24
C GLN A 5 -36.90 -18.50 -8.49
N ALA A 6 -36.72 -17.33 -9.11
CA ALA A 6 -35.68 -17.12 -10.10
C ALA A 6 -34.32 -17.08 -9.38
N SER A 7 -33.50 -18.11 -9.64
CA SER A 7 -32.10 -18.19 -9.24
C SER A 7 -31.35 -16.99 -9.79
N ALA A 8 -30.81 -16.15 -8.90
CA ALA A 8 -29.90 -15.07 -9.24
C ALA A 8 -28.64 -15.69 -9.88
N GLY A 9 -28.35 -15.29 -11.12
CA GLY A 9 -27.18 -15.74 -11.85
C GLY A 9 -25.90 -15.31 -11.15
N GLU A 10 -25.08 -16.29 -10.77
CA GLU A 10 -23.64 -16.10 -10.54
C GLU A 10 -23.05 -15.39 -11.75
N LEU A 11 -22.51 -14.20 -11.53
CA LEU A 11 -21.74 -13.51 -12.55
C LEU A 11 -20.44 -14.31 -12.78
N PRO A 12 -20.02 -14.55 -14.04
CA PRO A 12 -18.84 -15.37 -14.37
C PRO A 12 -17.48 -14.86 -13.83
N LEU A 13 -17.47 -13.73 -13.13
CA LEU A 13 -16.28 -12.98 -12.73
C LEU A 13 -15.66 -13.44 -11.41
N ASP A 14 -16.41 -14.12 -10.54
CA ASP A 14 -15.92 -14.53 -9.22
C ASP A 14 -14.85 -15.64 -9.31
N GLY A 15 -15.02 -16.56 -10.26
CA GLY A 15 -14.06 -17.63 -10.52
C GLY A 15 -12.77 -17.14 -11.17
N GLU A 16 -12.87 -16.24 -12.16
CA GLU A 16 -11.70 -15.70 -12.85
C GLU A 16 -10.83 -14.82 -11.94
N LEU A 17 -11.45 -13.97 -11.11
CA LEU A 17 -10.72 -13.12 -10.16
C LEU A 17 -10.10 -13.91 -9.00
N ALA A 18 -10.76 -14.97 -8.51
CA ALA A 18 -10.18 -15.86 -7.51
C ALA A 18 -8.97 -16.63 -8.06
N VAL A 19 -9.03 -17.07 -9.32
CA VAL A 19 -7.90 -17.73 -10.01
C VAL A 19 -6.77 -16.74 -10.28
N VAL A 20 -7.07 -15.49 -10.64
CA VAL A 20 -6.07 -14.42 -10.76
C VAL A 20 -5.45 -14.13 -9.40
N ALA A 21 -6.23 -13.96 -8.33
CA ALA A 21 -5.74 -13.74 -6.97
C ALA A 21 -4.88 -14.92 -6.46
N ALA A 22 -5.27 -16.16 -6.74
CA ALA A 22 -4.52 -17.36 -6.39
C ALA A 22 -3.21 -17.49 -7.19
N ARG A 23 -3.20 -17.12 -8.49
CA ARG A 23 -1.97 -17.04 -9.30
C ARG A 23 -1.05 -15.90 -8.82
N MET A 24 -1.64 -14.82 -8.34
CA MET A 24 -0.93 -13.67 -7.78
C MET A 24 -0.30 -13.96 -6.41
N SER A 25 -0.89 -14.85 -5.59
CA SER A 25 -0.25 -15.35 -4.37
C SER A 25 1.05 -16.12 -4.62
N GLY A 26 1.26 -16.64 -5.85
CA GLY A 26 2.50 -17.32 -6.25
C GLY A 26 3.53 -16.41 -6.93
N LEU A 27 3.15 -15.20 -7.31
CA LEU A 27 4.04 -14.18 -7.85
C LEU A 27 4.39 -13.22 -6.72
N LEU A 28 5.64 -12.81 -6.63
CA LEU A 28 6.01 -11.65 -5.80
C LEU A 28 5.06 -10.52 -6.20
N LEU A 29 4.17 -10.08 -5.29
CA LEU A 29 3.34 -8.89 -5.49
C LEU A 29 4.31 -7.70 -5.48
N SER A 30 4.99 -7.47 -6.61
CA SER A 30 5.86 -6.32 -6.78
C SER A 30 4.99 -5.07 -6.78
N ARG A 31 5.60 -3.96 -6.39
CA ARG A 31 4.97 -2.64 -6.44
C ARG A 31 4.34 -2.36 -7.81
N ASP A 32 5.06 -2.66 -8.89
CA ASP A 32 4.62 -2.49 -10.28
C ASP A 32 3.37 -3.32 -10.60
N THR A 33 3.26 -4.52 -10.03
CA THR A 33 2.10 -5.38 -10.25
C THR A 33 0.87 -4.83 -9.54
N VAL A 34 1.02 -4.33 -8.31
CA VAL A 34 -0.09 -3.69 -7.57
C VAL A 34 -0.57 -2.45 -8.32
N GLU A 35 0.34 -1.61 -8.78
CA GLU A 35 0.04 -0.42 -9.58
C GLU A 35 -0.74 -0.78 -10.85
N SER A 36 -0.28 -1.77 -11.61
CA SER A 36 -0.96 -2.25 -12.83
C SER A 36 -2.39 -2.75 -12.56
N VAL A 37 -2.62 -3.45 -11.44
CA VAL A 37 -3.97 -3.94 -11.09
C VAL A 37 -4.86 -2.79 -10.61
N LEU A 38 -4.31 -1.81 -9.89
CA LEU A 38 -5.07 -0.61 -9.51
C LEU A 38 -5.48 0.22 -10.74
N GLU A 39 -4.62 0.33 -11.75
CA GLU A 39 -4.98 0.93 -13.04
C GLU A 39 -6.13 0.18 -13.72
N LEU A 40 -6.11 -1.15 -13.69
CA LEU A 40 -7.21 -1.95 -14.22
C LEU A 40 -8.52 -1.71 -13.46
N ILE A 41 -8.46 -1.63 -12.12
CA ILE A 41 -9.63 -1.31 -11.28
C ILE A 41 -10.19 0.08 -11.62
N VAL A 42 -9.33 1.09 -11.77
CA VAL A 42 -9.71 2.45 -12.18
C VAL A 42 -10.40 2.44 -13.54
N SER A 43 -9.83 1.72 -14.51
CA SER A 43 -10.40 1.58 -15.85
C SER A 43 -11.77 0.90 -15.81
N LEU A 44 -11.88 -0.23 -15.11
CA LEU A 44 -13.14 -0.96 -14.98
C LEU A 44 -14.22 -0.12 -14.27
N ALA A 45 -13.89 0.59 -13.19
CA ALA A 45 -14.82 1.49 -12.52
C ALA A 45 -15.33 2.59 -13.46
N GLY A 46 -14.44 3.18 -14.28
CA GLY A 46 -14.81 4.19 -15.27
C GLY A 46 -15.74 3.65 -16.37
N THR A 47 -15.52 2.41 -16.81
CA THR A 47 -16.41 1.76 -17.80
C THR A 47 -17.73 1.28 -17.20
N THR A 48 -17.75 0.92 -15.91
CA THR A 48 -18.94 0.39 -15.21
C THR A 48 -19.90 1.49 -14.80
N ILE A 49 -19.40 2.69 -14.52
CA ILE A 49 -20.20 3.84 -14.06
C ILE A 49 -20.26 4.88 -15.19
N PRO A 50 -21.32 4.89 -16.02
CA PRO A 50 -21.34 5.66 -17.27
C PRO A 50 -21.23 7.18 -17.08
N ALA A 51 -21.62 7.68 -15.91
CA ALA A 51 -21.54 9.09 -15.56
C ALA A 51 -20.11 9.58 -15.23
N ALA A 52 -19.13 8.68 -15.15
CA ALA A 52 -17.77 9.03 -14.79
C ALA A 52 -17.07 9.84 -15.91
N ALA A 53 -16.73 11.08 -15.60
CA ALA A 53 -15.77 11.88 -16.37
C ALA A 53 -14.32 11.49 -16.06
N GLY A 54 -14.09 10.89 -14.89
CA GLY A 54 -12.81 10.30 -14.56
C GLY A 54 -12.79 9.57 -13.23
N VAL A 55 -11.81 8.70 -13.06
CA VAL A 55 -11.62 7.86 -11.88
C VAL A 55 -10.16 7.95 -11.44
N GLY A 56 -9.89 7.85 -10.15
CA GLY A 56 -8.53 7.65 -9.66
C GLY A 56 -8.46 6.89 -8.34
N VAL A 57 -7.23 6.55 -7.96
CA VAL A 57 -6.89 5.84 -6.73
C VAL A 57 -5.80 6.59 -5.98
N THR A 58 -6.02 6.76 -4.68
CA THR A 58 -5.02 7.22 -3.71
C THR A 58 -4.58 6.05 -2.84
N LEU A 59 -3.29 5.90 -2.61
CA LEU A 59 -2.74 5.05 -1.56
C LEU A 59 -2.18 5.90 -0.43
N VAL A 60 -2.35 5.43 0.80
CA VAL A 60 -1.71 6.02 1.98
C VAL A 60 -0.39 5.30 2.21
N ASP A 61 0.74 6.00 2.18
CA ASP A 61 2.04 5.38 2.46
C ASP A 61 2.23 5.05 3.96
N ALA A 62 3.39 4.48 4.32
CA ALA A 62 3.68 4.10 5.70
C ALA A 62 3.93 5.31 6.62
N ASP A 63 4.29 6.47 6.06
CA ASP A 63 4.60 7.72 6.76
C ASP A 63 3.37 8.65 6.85
N GLY A 64 2.22 8.20 6.32
CA GLY A 64 0.97 8.95 6.30
C GLY A 64 0.83 9.91 5.11
N GLY A 65 1.76 9.89 4.16
CA GLY A 65 1.66 10.61 2.91
C GLY A 65 0.62 10.00 1.97
N PHE A 66 0.10 10.83 1.06
CA PHE A 66 -0.87 10.43 0.05
C PHE A 66 -0.19 10.36 -1.31
N VAL A 67 -0.28 9.20 -1.96
CA VAL A 67 0.21 9.01 -3.32
C VAL A 67 -0.98 8.67 -4.20
N THR A 68 -1.33 9.56 -5.14
CA THR A 68 -2.25 9.18 -6.22
C THR A 68 -1.47 8.33 -7.21
N THR A 69 -1.74 7.03 -7.19
CA THR A 69 -0.99 6.04 -7.98
C THR A 69 -1.59 5.87 -9.38
N SER A 70 -2.90 6.07 -9.53
CA SER A 70 -3.58 5.91 -10.82
C SER A 70 -4.70 6.92 -11.00
N ALA A 71 -4.82 7.50 -12.19
CA ALA A 71 -5.89 8.41 -12.56
C ALA A 71 -6.17 8.35 -14.06
N SER A 72 -7.46 8.29 -14.43
CA SER A 72 -7.90 8.16 -15.82
C SER A 72 -7.64 9.41 -16.67
N GLY A 73 -7.31 10.56 -16.06
CA GLY A 73 -7.04 11.79 -16.80
C GLY A 73 -6.49 12.95 -15.95
N PRO A 74 -6.03 14.04 -16.59
CA PRO A 74 -5.47 15.22 -15.92
C PRO A 74 -6.43 15.87 -14.91
N LEU A 75 -7.71 15.96 -15.26
CA LEU A 75 -8.77 16.53 -14.42
C LEU A 75 -8.82 15.90 -13.02
N VAL A 76 -8.74 14.57 -12.97
CA VAL A 76 -8.76 13.78 -11.73
C VAL A 76 -7.51 14.08 -10.91
N ARG A 77 -6.32 14.07 -11.54
CA ARG A 77 -5.05 14.33 -10.85
C ARG A 77 -4.99 15.72 -10.23
N GLU A 78 -5.45 16.73 -10.95
CA GLU A 78 -5.49 18.11 -10.45
C GLU A 78 -6.46 18.25 -9.28
N ALA A 79 -7.67 17.70 -9.39
CA ALA A 79 -8.65 17.71 -8.32
C ALA A 79 -8.14 17.02 -7.05
N ASP A 80 -7.41 15.92 -7.20
CA ASP A 80 -6.80 15.20 -6.10
C ASP A 80 -5.66 15.98 -5.44
N ALA A 81 -4.73 16.52 -6.24
CA ALA A 81 -3.62 17.33 -5.76
C ALA A 81 -4.12 18.48 -4.88
N LEU A 82 -5.18 19.16 -5.32
CA LEU A 82 -5.81 20.24 -4.56
C LEU A 82 -6.34 19.79 -3.18
N GLN A 83 -6.82 18.56 -3.03
CA GLN A 83 -7.25 18.07 -1.71
C GLN A 83 -6.07 17.99 -0.74
N TYR A 84 -4.94 17.45 -1.22
CA TYR A 84 -3.75 17.26 -0.40
C TYR A 84 -3.08 18.59 -0.08
N GLU A 85 -2.97 19.49 -1.05
CA GLU A 85 -2.40 20.83 -0.88
C GLU A 85 -3.22 21.69 0.10
N LEU A 86 -4.55 21.61 0.04
CA LEU A 86 -5.42 22.40 0.91
C LEU A 86 -5.65 21.75 2.28
N GLY A 87 -5.35 20.46 2.42
CA GLY A 87 -5.64 19.66 3.60
C GLY A 87 -7.14 19.44 3.82
N GLU A 88 -7.94 19.53 2.76
CA GLU A 88 -9.41 19.49 2.82
C GLU A 88 -9.97 18.85 1.54
N GLY A 89 -10.96 17.96 1.67
CA GLY A 89 -11.66 17.39 0.52
C GLY A 89 -12.31 16.04 0.80
N PRO A 90 -13.16 15.55 -0.12
CA PRO A 90 -13.88 14.29 0.05
C PRO A 90 -12.95 13.08 0.22
N CYS A 91 -11.80 13.05 -0.46
CA CYS A 91 -10.82 11.96 -0.29
C CYS A 91 -10.22 11.92 1.11
N LEU A 92 -9.78 13.07 1.64
CA LEU A 92 -9.21 13.15 2.99
C LEU A 92 -10.25 12.79 4.05
N ALA A 93 -11.50 13.24 3.89
CA ALA A 93 -12.59 12.88 4.78
C ALA A 93 -12.92 11.38 4.72
N ALA A 94 -12.91 10.78 3.53
CA ALA A 94 -13.14 9.34 3.38
C ALA A 94 -12.05 8.51 4.05
N LEU A 95 -10.79 8.93 3.92
CA LEU A 95 -9.63 8.30 4.56
C LEU A 95 -9.67 8.46 6.09
N ALA A 96 -9.98 9.66 6.58
CA ALA A 96 -10.04 9.94 8.01
C ALA A 96 -11.20 9.23 8.71
N GLY A 97 -12.36 9.14 8.06
CA GLY A 97 -13.57 8.54 8.60
C GLY A 97 -13.80 7.08 8.21
N CYS A 98 -12.90 6.48 7.42
CA CYS A 98 -13.09 5.15 6.80
C CYS A 98 -14.50 4.93 6.22
N SER A 99 -15.11 5.98 5.66
CA SER A 99 -16.50 5.95 5.17
C SER A 99 -16.64 6.66 3.82
N PRO A 100 -17.53 6.17 2.93
CA PRO A 100 -17.76 6.82 1.64
C PRO A 100 -18.21 8.27 1.79
N GLN A 101 -17.74 9.11 0.87
CA GLN A 101 -18.09 10.53 0.78
C GLN A 101 -18.68 10.83 -0.59
N ARG A 102 -19.77 11.59 -0.61
CA ARG A 102 -20.49 11.96 -1.84
C ARG A 102 -20.74 13.46 -1.88
N ILE A 103 -20.46 14.06 -3.02
CA ILE A 103 -20.79 15.44 -3.37
C ILE A 103 -21.75 15.40 -4.55
N ASP A 104 -22.97 15.89 -4.35
CA ASP A 104 -23.97 16.02 -5.40
C ASP A 104 -23.67 17.18 -6.34
N ASP A 105 -23.29 18.33 -5.79
CA ASP A 105 -22.89 19.48 -6.58
C ASP A 105 -21.81 20.30 -5.87
N VAL A 106 -20.61 20.28 -6.42
CA VAL A 106 -19.42 21.03 -5.97
C VAL A 106 -19.74 22.52 -5.76
N THR A 107 -20.64 23.10 -6.55
CA THR A 107 -21.00 24.53 -6.44
C THR A 107 -21.84 24.85 -5.19
N THR A 108 -22.57 23.85 -4.68
CA THR A 108 -23.45 23.99 -3.51
C THR A 108 -22.87 23.37 -2.24
N GLU A 109 -21.83 22.55 -2.38
CA GLU A 109 -21.13 21.92 -1.27
C GLU A 109 -20.52 22.97 -0.31
N ARG A 110 -20.55 22.65 0.99
CA ARG A 110 -20.13 23.55 2.07
C ARG A 110 -19.16 22.89 3.06
N ARG A 111 -19.06 21.55 3.08
CA ARG A 111 -18.14 20.80 3.94
C ARG A 111 -16.68 21.05 3.57
N TRP A 112 -16.40 21.21 2.27
CA TRP A 112 -15.05 21.39 1.73
C TRP A 112 -14.96 22.64 0.85
N THR A 113 -15.28 23.80 1.44
CA THR A 113 -15.42 25.07 0.71
C THR A 113 -14.14 25.50 -0.01
N ARG A 114 -12.95 25.27 0.57
CA ARG A 114 -11.67 25.67 -0.05
C ARG A 114 -11.38 24.81 -1.27
N TRP A 115 -11.58 23.49 -1.13
CA TRP A 115 -11.39 22.57 -2.25
C TRP A 115 -12.41 22.82 -3.36
N CYS A 116 -13.69 22.97 -3.03
CA CYS A 116 -14.75 23.27 -4.00
C CYS A 116 -14.48 24.56 -4.78
N ALA A 117 -14.00 25.62 -4.11
CA ALA A 117 -13.61 26.87 -4.77
C ALA A 117 -12.44 26.67 -5.74
N ALA A 118 -11.45 25.85 -5.37
CA ALA A 118 -10.28 25.57 -6.21
C ALA A 118 -10.64 24.75 -7.47
N VAL A 119 -11.57 23.80 -7.36
CA VAL A 119 -11.97 22.96 -8.51
C VAL A 119 -13.09 23.56 -9.37
N ALA A 120 -13.71 24.68 -8.95
CA ALA A 120 -14.89 25.26 -9.62
C ALA A 120 -14.67 25.58 -11.12
N GLY A 121 -13.45 25.95 -11.51
CA GLY A 121 -13.10 26.26 -12.90
C GLY A 121 -12.86 25.04 -13.79
N SER A 122 -12.78 23.84 -13.22
CA SER A 122 -12.41 22.61 -13.94
C SER A 122 -13.59 21.92 -14.63
N GLY A 123 -14.82 22.36 -14.36
CA GLY A 123 -16.05 21.74 -14.85
C GLY A 123 -16.51 20.53 -14.02
N LEU A 124 -15.80 20.16 -12.95
CA LEU A 124 -16.23 19.15 -11.98
C LEU A 124 -17.48 19.59 -11.24
N ARG A 125 -18.46 18.68 -11.13
CA ARG A 125 -19.75 18.96 -10.52
C ARG A 125 -20.14 17.94 -9.46
N SER A 126 -19.87 16.65 -9.63
CA SER A 126 -20.18 15.66 -8.59
C SER A 126 -19.03 14.68 -8.38
N VAL A 127 -18.93 14.13 -7.17
CA VAL A 127 -17.86 13.23 -6.75
C VAL A 127 -18.41 12.14 -5.84
N VAL A 128 -17.96 10.90 -6.01
CA VAL A 128 -18.05 9.87 -4.97
C VAL A 128 -16.63 9.40 -4.67
N THR A 129 -16.30 9.30 -3.39
CA THR A 129 -15.05 8.71 -2.91
C THR A 129 -15.36 7.57 -1.97
N ALA A 130 -14.84 6.38 -2.28
CA ALA A 130 -14.96 5.20 -1.44
C ALA A 130 -13.59 4.85 -0.84
N PRO A 131 -13.48 4.73 0.49
CA PRO A 131 -12.25 4.29 1.13
C PRO A 131 -11.96 2.82 0.81
N MET A 132 -10.69 2.49 0.65
CA MET A 132 -10.19 1.12 0.61
C MET A 132 -9.98 0.65 2.05
N ALA A 133 -11.07 0.23 2.68
CA ALA A 133 -11.09 -0.18 4.07
C ALA A 133 -10.92 -1.70 4.22
N THR A 134 -10.16 -2.11 5.24
CA THR A 134 -10.10 -3.48 5.75
C THR A 134 -10.32 -3.46 7.26
N GLU A 135 -10.31 -4.64 7.90
CA GLU A 135 -10.34 -4.75 9.37
C GLU A 135 -9.17 -4.01 10.04
N ASP A 136 -8.03 -3.89 9.35
CA ASP A 136 -6.81 -3.22 9.85
C ASP A 136 -6.81 -1.71 9.59
N GLY A 137 -7.86 -1.15 8.97
CA GLY A 137 -8.02 0.27 8.71
C GLY A 137 -8.10 0.64 7.22
N CYS A 138 -7.97 1.93 6.92
CA CYS A 138 -8.04 2.44 5.55
C CYS A 138 -6.65 2.58 4.91
N HIS A 139 -6.48 1.99 3.74
CA HIS A 139 -5.18 1.93 3.06
C HIS A 139 -5.09 2.86 1.84
N GLY A 140 -6.19 3.51 1.49
CA GLY A 140 -6.33 4.29 0.27
C GLY A 140 -7.78 4.64 -0.02
N ALA A 141 -8.06 5.25 -1.16
CA ALA A 141 -9.42 5.57 -1.59
C ALA A 141 -9.53 5.57 -3.12
N ILE A 142 -10.67 5.10 -3.63
CA ILE A 142 -11.05 5.22 -5.03
C ILE A 142 -12.05 6.37 -5.16
N LYS A 143 -11.86 7.22 -6.16
CA LYS A 143 -12.71 8.38 -6.39
C LYS A 143 -13.17 8.44 -7.84
N ILE A 144 -14.44 8.75 -8.04
CA ILE A 144 -15.06 8.97 -9.35
C ILE A 144 -15.60 10.39 -9.39
N TYR A 145 -15.41 11.03 -10.54
CA TYR A 145 -15.74 12.42 -10.79
C TYR A 145 -16.68 12.51 -11.99
N ALA A 146 -17.61 13.46 -11.96
CA ALA A 146 -18.47 13.78 -13.11
C ALA A 146 -18.56 15.30 -13.32
N THR A 147 -18.88 15.68 -14.56
CA THR A 147 -19.09 17.06 -14.98
C THR A 147 -20.56 17.49 -14.90
N ALA A 148 -21.45 16.60 -14.48
CA ALA A 148 -22.86 16.88 -14.20
C ALA A 148 -23.13 16.86 -12.69
N PRO A 149 -24.01 17.72 -12.16
CA PRO A 149 -24.46 17.60 -10.78
C PRO A 149 -25.36 16.36 -10.61
N GLY A 150 -25.33 15.75 -9.42
CA GLY A 150 -26.18 14.61 -9.06
C GLY A 150 -25.96 13.38 -9.94
N ALA A 151 -24.77 13.23 -10.53
CA ALA A 151 -24.51 12.20 -11.53
C ALA A 151 -24.41 10.78 -10.95
N PHE A 152 -24.27 10.67 -9.63
CA PHE A 152 -24.06 9.40 -8.94
C PHE A 152 -25.19 9.11 -7.96
N GLY A 153 -25.90 8.02 -8.19
CA GLY A 153 -26.92 7.49 -7.29
C GLY A 153 -26.38 6.43 -6.34
N PRO A 154 -27.25 5.86 -5.48
CA PRO A 154 -26.87 4.81 -4.53
C PRO A 154 -26.30 3.54 -5.18
N VAL A 155 -26.67 3.25 -6.43
CA VAL A 155 -26.14 2.09 -7.18
C VAL A 155 -24.69 2.34 -7.57
N ASP A 156 -24.37 3.53 -8.07
CA ASP A 156 -23.01 3.92 -8.48
C ASP A 156 -22.07 3.97 -7.27
N GLU A 157 -22.57 4.49 -6.14
CA GLU A 157 -21.83 4.49 -4.88
C GLU A 157 -21.51 3.08 -4.41
N ARG A 158 -22.48 2.15 -4.43
CA ARG A 158 -22.24 0.73 -4.08
C ARG A 158 -21.28 0.04 -5.05
N ALA A 159 -21.37 0.34 -6.34
CA ALA A 159 -20.44 -0.18 -7.33
C ALA A 159 -19.01 0.30 -7.02
N LEU A 160 -18.83 1.59 -6.71
CA LEU A 160 -17.53 2.13 -6.35
C LEU A 160 -16.99 1.52 -5.05
N VAL A 161 -17.83 1.36 -4.03
CA VAL A 161 -17.44 0.67 -2.78
C VAL A 161 -16.97 -0.76 -3.07
N THR A 162 -17.65 -1.49 -3.95
CA THR A 162 -17.22 -2.84 -4.35
C THR A 162 -15.84 -2.85 -5.00
N PHE A 163 -15.53 -1.85 -5.84
CA PHE A 163 -14.18 -1.69 -6.39
C PHE A 163 -13.16 -1.34 -5.31
N ALA A 164 -13.53 -0.47 -4.36
CA ALA A 164 -12.68 -0.06 -3.26
C ALA A 164 -12.34 -1.24 -2.31
N ASP A 165 -13.32 -2.09 -2.00
CA ASP A 165 -13.12 -3.29 -1.18
C ASP A 165 -12.13 -4.25 -1.83
N ARG A 166 -12.26 -4.49 -3.15
CA ARG A 166 -11.35 -5.34 -3.91
C ARG A 166 -9.93 -4.76 -3.95
N ALA A 167 -9.81 -3.46 -4.17
CA ALA A 167 -8.52 -2.77 -4.11
C ALA A 167 -7.91 -2.82 -2.70
N ALA A 168 -8.73 -2.73 -1.65
CA ALA A 168 -8.30 -2.81 -0.27
C ALA A 168 -7.64 -4.15 0.03
N VAL A 169 -8.27 -5.26 -0.36
CA VAL A 169 -7.72 -6.62 -0.20
C VAL A 169 -6.39 -6.77 -0.95
N LEU A 170 -6.32 -6.32 -2.20
CA LEU A 170 -5.09 -6.34 -2.99
C LEU A 170 -3.94 -5.62 -2.27
N VAL A 171 -4.20 -4.38 -1.82
CA VAL A 171 -3.17 -3.56 -1.17
C VAL A 171 -2.78 -4.10 0.19
N ALA A 172 -3.74 -4.62 0.97
CA ALA A 172 -3.46 -5.28 2.25
C ALA A 172 -2.56 -6.51 2.04
N ASN A 173 -2.85 -7.35 1.05
CA ASN A 173 -2.06 -8.53 0.72
C ASN A 173 -0.64 -8.15 0.28
N ALA A 174 -0.50 -7.14 -0.58
CA ALA A 174 0.82 -6.65 -1.00
C ALA A 174 1.64 -6.16 0.20
N ARG A 175 1.06 -5.35 1.09
CA ARG A 175 1.73 -4.87 2.31
C ARG A 175 2.08 -5.99 3.27
N ALA A 176 1.22 -6.99 3.43
CA ALA A 176 1.48 -8.16 4.25
C ALA A 176 2.67 -8.95 3.69
N HIS A 177 2.71 -9.17 2.37
CA HIS A 177 3.79 -9.86 1.69
C HIS A 177 5.13 -9.11 1.83
N GLU A 178 5.13 -7.79 1.60
CA GLU A 178 6.33 -6.98 1.80
C GLU A 178 6.84 -7.01 3.25
N ARG A 179 5.94 -6.95 4.24
CA ARG A 179 6.30 -7.04 5.66
C ARG A 179 6.92 -8.41 5.98
N ALA A 180 6.34 -9.49 5.48
CA ALA A 180 6.87 -10.84 5.65
C ALA A 180 8.25 -11.00 4.99
N GLY A 181 8.44 -10.46 3.79
CA GLY A 181 9.74 -10.43 3.10
C GLY A 181 10.80 -9.70 3.90
N ARG A 182 10.50 -8.47 4.37
CA ARG A 182 11.42 -7.68 5.21
C ARG A 182 11.75 -8.37 6.53
N PHE A 183 10.79 -9.05 7.15
CA PHE A 183 11.02 -9.82 8.36
C PHE A 183 11.96 -11.00 8.11
N SER A 184 11.73 -11.76 7.03
CA SER A 184 12.57 -12.90 6.64
C SER A 184 14.03 -12.49 6.43
N GLU A 185 14.28 -11.39 5.70
CA GLU A 185 15.65 -10.90 5.48
C GLU A 185 16.32 -10.44 6.79
N ARG A 186 15.64 -9.64 7.62
CA ARG A 186 16.17 -9.23 8.94
C ARG A 186 16.46 -10.42 9.85
N PHE A 187 15.62 -11.45 9.80
CA PHE A 187 15.82 -12.67 10.57
C PHE A 187 17.07 -13.44 10.10
N LYS A 188 17.26 -13.58 8.78
CA LYS A 188 18.47 -14.19 8.20
C LYS A 188 19.73 -13.42 8.60
N ASP A 189 19.70 -12.09 8.53
CA ASP A 189 20.82 -11.24 8.92
C ASP A 189 21.16 -11.43 10.41
N THR A 190 20.15 -11.46 11.28
CA THR A 190 20.34 -11.69 12.72
C THR A 190 20.97 -13.06 13.01
N LEU A 191 20.52 -14.12 12.32
CA LEU A 191 21.12 -15.46 12.47
C LEU A 191 22.57 -15.47 11.99
N ARG A 192 22.85 -14.83 10.86
CA ARG A 192 24.20 -14.72 10.31
C ARG A 192 25.13 -13.97 11.27
N ASP A 193 24.67 -12.86 11.85
CA ASP A 193 25.43 -12.09 12.83
C ASP A 193 25.75 -12.91 14.08
N ARG A 194 24.76 -13.65 14.60
CA ARG A 194 24.95 -14.56 15.73
C ARG A 194 26.03 -15.61 15.42
N ASP A 195 25.96 -16.22 14.24
CA ASP A 195 26.89 -17.27 13.84
C ASP A 195 28.32 -16.71 13.63
N LEU A 196 28.45 -15.51 13.03
CA LEU A 196 29.73 -14.81 12.91
C LEU A 196 30.33 -14.49 14.27
N ILE A 197 29.55 -13.95 15.20
CA ILE A 197 30.00 -13.65 16.56
C ILE A 197 30.42 -14.94 17.28
N ALA A 198 29.66 -16.02 17.16
CA ALA A 198 30.01 -17.31 17.75
C ALA A 198 31.32 -17.86 17.18
N MET A 199 31.52 -17.81 15.86
CA MET A 199 32.76 -18.23 15.20
C MET A 199 33.95 -17.37 15.64
N ALA A 200 33.79 -16.04 15.71
CA ALA A 200 34.85 -15.14 16.14
C ALA A 200 35.24 -15.35 17.60
N LYS A 201 34.26 -15.57 18.51
CA LYS A 201 34.54 -15.97 19.88
C LYS A 201 35.35 -17.27 19.91
N GLY A 202 34.92 -18.30 19.19
CA GLY A 202 35.63 -19.58 19.10
C GLY A 202 37.06 -19.43 18.56
N PHE A 203 37.24 -18.59 17.53
CA PHE A 203 38.56 -18.28 16.97
C PHE A 203 39.48 -17.59 18.00
N LEU A 204 38.97 -16.59 18.73
CA LEU A 204 39.74 -15.90 19.77
C LEU A 204 40.06 -16.82 20.96
N MET A 205 39.12 -17.68 21.36
CA MET A 205 39.37 -18.70 22.39
C MET A 205 40.50 -19.65 21.97
N GLY A 206 40.47 -20.14 20.72
CA GLY A 206 41.49 -21.05 20.20
C GLY A 206 42.86 -20.40 19.96
N ARG A 207 42.89 -19.16 19.44
CA ARG A 207 44.13 -18.45 19.12
C ARG A 207 44.81 -17.85 20.35
N ASP A 208 44.03 -17.22 21.23
CA ASP A 208 44.54 -16.39 22.33
C ASP A 208 44.41 -17.09 23.71
N GLY A 209 43.84 -18.30 23.76
CA GLY A 209 43.64 -19.06 25.00
C GLY A 209 42.62 -18.43 25.96
N LEU A 210 41.72 -17.59 25.43
CA LEU A 210 40.73 -16.86 26.22
C LEU A 210 39.54 -17.75 26.61
N GLY A 211 38.97 -17.50 27.80
CA GLY A 211 37.63 -17.98 28.12
C GLY A 211 36.56 -17.26 27.29
N GLU A 212 35.34 -17.83 27.23
CA GLU A 212 34.26 -17.30 26.37
C GLU A 212 33.93 -15.83 26.65
N GLU A 213 33.83 -15.44 27.93
CA GLU A 213 33.50 -14.07 28.35
C GLU A 213 34.62 -13.09 27.93
N ALA A 214 35.88 -13.45 28.18
CA ALA A 214 37.03 -12.64 27.77
C ALA A 214 37.17 -12.53 26.25
N ALA A 215 36.83 -13.59 25.50
CA ALA A 215 36.81 -13.56 24.03
C ALA A 215 35.71 -12.62 23.51
N PHE A 216 34.54 -12.60 24.15
CA PHE A 216 33.46 -11.68 23.80
C PHE A 216 33.83 -10.23 24.12
N ASP A 217 34.39 -9.95 25.29
CA ASP A 217 34.88 -8.61 25.65
C ASP A 217 35.95 -8.12 24.69
N ARG A 218 36.84 -9.02 24.24
CA ARG A 218 37.85 -8.72 23.24
C ARG A 218 37.21 -8.36 21.89
N LEU A 219 36.20 -9.11 21.45
CA LEU A 219 35.45 -8.79 20.24
C LEU A 219 34.76 -7.42 20.34
N LEU A 220 34.12 -7.11 21.47
CA LEU A 220 33.49 -5.80 21.70
C LEU A 220 34.52 -4.66 21.69
N SER A 221 35.69 -4.89 22.28
CA SER A 221 36.80 -3.93 22.25
C SER A 221 37.27 -3.66 20.81
N LEU A 222 37.40 -4.71 19.99
CA LEU A 222 37.77 -4.59 18.57
C LEU A 222 36.72 -3.84 17.75
N ALA A 223 35.43 -4.13 17.97
CA ALA A 223 34.33 -3.42 17.33
C ALA A 223 34.35 -1.92 17.66
N ARG A 224 34.49 -1.57 18.95
CA ARG A 224 34.59 -0.17 19.40
C ARG A 224 35.80 0.55 18.82
N ALA A 225 36.96 -0.10 18.79
CA ALA A 225 38.18 0.49 18.25
C ALA A 225 38.07 0.82 16.74
N ARG A 226 37.20 0.11 16.01
CA ARG A 226 36.95 0.29 14.58
C ARG A 226 35.71 1.11 14.26
N GLY A 227 34.87 1.44 15.26
CA GLY A 227 33.58 2.08 15.05
C GLY A 227 32.58 1.20 14.29
N THR A 228 32.73 -0.13 14.34
CA THR A 228 31.87 -1.09 13.64
C THR A 228 30.98 -1.84 14.62
N SER A 229 29.99 -2.56 14.11
CA SER A 229 29.21 -3.52 14.90
C SER A 229 30.07 -4.72 15.33
N PRO A 230 29.66 -5.46 16.39
CA PRO A 230 30.30 -6.72 16.78
C PRO A 230 30.28 -7.79 15.68
N ALA A 231 29.22 -7.83 14.87
CA ALA A 231 29.10 -8.77 13.76
C ALA A 231 30.08 -8.46 12.62
N GLU A 232 30.26 -7.17 12.27
CA GLU A 232 31.27 -6.75 11.29
C GLU A 232 32.69 -7.01 11.80
N ALA A 233 32.95 -6.71 13.08
CA ALA A 233 34.24 -7.03 13.69
C ALA A 233 34.51 -8.54 13.70
N ALA A 234 33.48 -9.34 13.96
CA ALA A 234 33.55 -10.80 13.91
C ALA A 234 33.83 -11.30 12.49
N ALA A 235 33.14 -10.76 11.47
CA ALA A 235 33.37 -11.07 10.07
C ALA A 235 34.83 -10.83 9.65
N HIS A 236 35.43 -9.71 10.09
CA HIS A 236 36.83 -9.42 9.82
C HIS A 236 37.80 -10.37 10.51
N LEU A 237 37.46 -10.92 11.69
CA LEU A 237 38.31 -11.87 12.41
C LEU A 237 38.29 -13.26 11.79
N VAL A 238 37.16 -13.67 11.24
CA VAL A 238 36.98 -15.01 10.64
C VAL A 238 37.23 -15.04 9.13
N ALA A 239 37.46 -13.88 8.51
CA ALA A 239 37.82 -13.79 7.10
C ALA A 239 39.18 -14.50 6.85
N PRO A 240 39.31 -15.29 5.77
CA PRO A 240 40.56 -15.95 5.43
C PRO A 240 41.64 -14.90 5.12
N ALA A 241 42.88 -15.14 5.56
CA ALA A 241 44.01 -14.29 5.22
C ALA A 241 44.22 -14.25 3.69
N PRO A 242 44.64 -13.11 3.11
CA PRO A 242 45.01 -13.06 1.70
C PRO A 242 46.10 -14.11 1.43
N ARG A 243 45.93 -14.92 0.39
CA ARG A 243 47.00 -15.82 -0.06
C ARG A 243 48.09 -14.96 -0.71
N GLU A 244 49.20 -14.76 -0.01
CA GLU A 244 50.41 -14.24 -0.62
C GLU A 244 50.98 -15.33 -1.54
N GLY A 245 51.23 -14.96 -2.80
CA GLY A 245 51.80 -15.81 -3.84
C GLY A 245 53.32 -15.76 -3.86
#